data_AF-A0A932DQD9-F1
#
_entry.id   AF-A0A932DQD9-F1
#
_cell.length_a   1.000
_cell.length_b   1.000
_cell.length_c   1.000
_cell.angle_alpha   90.00
_cell.angle_beta   90.00
_cell.angle_gamma   90.00
#
_symmetry.space_group_name_H-M   'P 1'
#
loop_
_entity.id
_entity.type
_entity.pdbx_description
1 polymer ?
#
loop_
_entity_poly.entity_id
_entity_poly.type
_entity_poly.pdbx_seq_one_letter_code
_entity_poly.pdbx_strand_id
1 'polypeptide(L)'
;TAVDHGFRYLAVDGEIMKRMVALGYRSSVVPKSRFRGMPEDVKTVDFSGWPMVVHAGMPDDVAYALCEAIEARKELMPTDNYRPLDPAQLCANDEEAPSDVPLHPGAERFYRERGYLK
;
A
#
# COMPACT_ATOMS: atom_id res chain seq x y z
N THR A 1 21.35 11.14 0.82
CA THR A 1 20.00 11.24 0.20
C THR A 1 20.02 12.33 -0.86
N ALA A 2 19.03 12.42 -1.76
CA ALA A 2 18.98 13.51 -2.74
C ALA A 2 19.05 14.90 -2.06
N VAL A 3 18.41 15.04 -0.89
CA VAL A 3 18.43 16.26 -0.07
C VAL A 3 19.85 16.66 0.35
N ASP A 4 20.69 15.69 0.74
CA ASP A 4 22.10 15.94 1.15
C ASP A 4 22.97 16.46 -0.01
N HIS A 5 22.52 16.29 -1.26
CA HIS A 5 23.19 16.79 -2.46
C HIS A 5 22.54 18.06 -3.03
N GLY A 6 21.73 18.77 -2.23
CA GLY A 6 21.13 20.05 -2.60
C GLY A 6 19.87 19.95 -3.46
N PHE A 7 19.31 18.75 -3.66
CA PHE A 7 18.02 18.59 -4.31
C PHE A 7 16.88 18.90 -3.33
N ARG A 8 15.77 19.41 -3.88
CA ARG A 8 14.54 19.69 -3.12
C ARG A 8 13.37 18.92 -3.70
N TYR A 9 12.48 18.46 -2.83
CA TYR A 9 11.19 17.91 -3.24
C TYR A 9 10.25 19.03 -3.66
N LEU A 10 9.49 18.79 -4.72
CA LEU A 10 8.47 19.72 -5.21
C LEU A 10 7.10 19.13 -4.92
N ALA A 11 6.21 19.95 -4.36
CA ALA A 11 4.85 19.52 -4.13
C ALA A 11 4.11 19.32 -5.47
N VAL A 12 3.28 18.29 -5.52
CA VAL A 12 2.19 18.19 -6.48
C VAL A 12 0.95 18.68 -5.76
N ASP A 13 0.48 19.88 -6.09
CA ASP A 13 -0.65 20.51 -5.41
C ASP A 13 -1.56 21.28 -6.38
N GLY A 14 -2.51 22.04 -5.82
CA GLY A 14 -3.39 22.93 -6.57
C GLY A 14 -4.14 22.22 -7.69
N GLU A 15 -4.10 22.82 -8.88
CA GLU A 15 -4.79 22.32 -10.07
C GLU A 15 -4.23 20.98 -10.58
N ILE A 16 -2.91 20.74 -10.42
CA ILE A 16 -2.30 19.47 -10.82
C ILE A 16 -2.85 18.35 -9.95
N MET A 17 -2.88 18.54 -8.63
CA MET A 17 -3.46 17.55 -7.72
C MET A 17 -4.93 17.27 -8.04
N LYS A 18 -5.75 18.30 -8.28
CA LYS A 18 -7.16 18.11 -8.66
C LYS A 18 -7.31 17.23 -9.90
N ARG A 19 -6.48 17.43 -10.92
CA ARG A 19 -6.48 16.60 -12.13
C ARG A 19 -6.04 15.17 -11.85
N MET A 20 -5.01 14.97 -11.03
CA MET A 20 -4.55 13.63 -10.66
C MET A 20 -5.64 12.86 -9.90
N VAL A 21 -6.29 13.51 -8.92
CA VAL A 21 -7.42 12.91 -8.19
C VAL A 21 -8.58 12.58 -9.10
N ALA A 22 -8.91 13.44 -10.07
CA ALA A 22 -9.93 13.16 -11.07
C ALA A 22 -9.60 11.95 -11.97
N LEU A 23 -8.32 11.62 -12.12
CA LEU A 23 -7.85 10.41 -12.82
C LEU A 23 -7.82 9.16 -11.92
N GLY A 24 -8.15 9.28 -10.63
CA GLY A 24 -8.16 8.18 -9.67
C GLY A 24 -6.90 8.04 -8.82
N TYR A 25 -5.94 8.96 -8.91
CA TYR A 25 -4.80 8.96 -7.99
C TYR A 25 -5.22 9.43 -6.59
N ARG A 26 -4.62 8.84 -5.56
CA ARG A 26 -4.82 9.30 -4.17
C ARG A 26 -3.92 10.49 -3.87
N SER A 27 -4.45 11.48 -3.17
CA SER A 27 -3.62 12.53 -2.56
C SER A 27 -2.97 11.99 -1.30
N SER A 28 -1.70 12.35 -1.08
CA SER A 28 -0.92 11.98 0.09
C SER A 28 0.11 13.06 0.45
N VAL A 29 0.87 12.81 1.50
CA VAL A 29 1.88 13.71 2.04
C VAL A 29 3.13 12.91 2.38
N VAL A 30 4.29 13.36 1.87
CA VAL A 30 5.58 12.93 2.39
C VAL A 30 5.89 13.80 3.61
N PRO A 31 5.92 13.24 4.83
CA PRO A 31 6.22 14.03 6.02
C PRO A 31 7.68 14.48 6.00
N LYS A 32 7.98 15.67 6.52
CA LYS A 32 9.34 16.21 6.60
C LYS A 32 10.30 15.32 7.38
N SER A 33 9.78 14.47 8.27
CA SER A 33 10.55 13.49 9.03
C SER A 33 11.06 12.34 8.18
N ARG A 34 10.51 12.12 6.97
CA ARG A 34 10.90 11.01 6.07
C ARG A 34 12.36 11.10 5.66
N PHE A 35 12.85 12.30 5.35
CA PHE A 35 14.25 12.53 4.99
C PHE A 35 14.81 13.69 5.79
N ARG A 36 15.95 13.46 6.44
CA ARG A 36 16.70 14.50 7.13
C ARG A 36 17.00 15.65 6.14
N GLY A 37 16.74 16.88 6.59
CA GLY A 37 16.97 18.09 5.79
C GLY A 37 15.77 18.55 4.95
N MET A 38 14.64 17.82 4.95
CA MET A 38 13.40 18.36 4.41
C MET A 38 12.88 19.50 5.31
N PRO A 39 12.58 20.68 4.74
CA PRO A 39 12.15 21.84 5.53
C PRO A 39 10.69 21.72 5.98
N GLU A 40 9.85 21.03 5.21
CA GLU A 40 8.40 20.95 5.40
C GLU A 40 7.82 19.66 4.79
N ASP A 41 6.58 19.38 5.14
CA ASP A 41 5.82 18.28 4.56
C ASP A 41 5.48 18.58 3.09
N VAL A 42 5.57 17.58 2.23
CA VAL A 42 5.37 17.77 0.78
C VAL A 42 4.13 17.04 0.33
N LYS A 43 3.14 17.78 -0.18
CA LYS A 43 1.94 17.21 -0.82
C LYS A 43 2.33 16.51 -2.11
N THR A 44 1.77 15.32 -2.32
CA THR A 44 2.05 14.50 -3.49
C THR A 44 0.89 13.55 -3.77
N VAL A 45 0.98 12.80 -4.87
CA VAL A 45 0.13 11.64 -5.09
C VAL A 45 0.73 10.39 -4.43
N ASP A 46 -0.12 9.47 -4.02
CA ASP A 46 0.25 8.13 -3.58
C ASP A 46 0.00 7.10 -4.69
N PHE A 47 0.98 6.22 -4.87
CA PHE A 47 0.97 5.09 -5.80
C PHE A 47 1.50 3.81 -5.13
N SER A 48 1.46 3.75 -3.80
CA SER A 48 1.99 2.65 -3.00
C SER A 48 1.01 1.48 -2.90
N GLY A 49 1.49 0.33 -2.41
CA GLY A 49 0.62 -0.73 -1.90
C GLY A 49 0.47 -2.00 -2.71
N TRP A 50 0.87 -1.99 -3.98
CA TRP A 50 0.78 -3.12 -4.93
C TRP A 50 -0.38 -4.10 -4.64
N PRO A 51 -1.64 -3.63 -4.54
CA PRO A 51 -2.73 -4.48 -4.09
C PRO A 51 -3.00 -5.57 -5.12
N MET A 52 -3.13 -6.81 -4.65
CA MET A 52 -3.61 -7.90 -5.49
C MET A 52 -5.13 -7.88 -5.53
N VAL A 53 -5.68 -7.43 -6.66
CA VAL A 53 -7.12 -7.30 -6.86
C VAL A 53 -7.68 -8.53 -7.55
N VAL A 54 -8.82 -9.02 -7.05
CA VAL A 54 -9.59 -10.11 -7.64
C VAL A 54 -11.00 -9.65 -7.98
N HIS A 55 -11.68 -10.37 -8.86
CA HIS A 55 -13.10 -10.10 -9.15
C HIS A 55 -13.97 -10.41 -7.93
N ALA A 56 -14.98 -9.59 -7.66
CA ALA A 56 -15.87 -9.76 -6.50
C ALA A 56 -16.69 -11.06 -6.51
N GLY A 57 -16.86 -11.67 -7.69
CA GLY A 57 -17.51 -12.98 -7.86
C GLY A 57 -16.55 -14.17 -7.86
N MET A 58 -15.28 -13.98 -7.48
CA MET A 58 -14.36 -15.10 -7.26
C MET A 58 -14.92 -15.99 -6.13
N PRO A 59 -14.90 -17.33 -6.25
CA PRO A 59 -15.33 -18.18 -5.15
C PRO A 59 -14.52 -17.91 -3.86
N ASP A 60 -15.22 -17.88 -2.72
CA ASP A 60 -14.61 -17.55 -1.42
C ASP A 60 -13.47 -18.51 -1.03
N ASP A 61 -13.60 -19.79 -1.37
CA ASP A 61 -12.58 -20.81 -1.14
C ASP A 61 -11.33 -20.57 -1.99
N VAL A 62 -11.48 -20.10 -3.24
CA VAL A 62 -10.36 -19.72 -4.10
C VAL A 62 -9.63 -18.49 -3.55
N ALA A 63 -10.37 -17.46 -3.10
CA ALA A 63 -9.76 -16.28 -2.48
C ALA A 63 -9.03 -16.62 -1.17
N TYR A 64 -9.61 -17.52 -0.36
CA TYR A 64 -8.97 -18.02 0.86
C TYR A 64 -7.68 -18.79 0.54
N ALA A 65 -7.74 -19.74 -0.40
CA ALA A 65 -6.59 -20.54 -0.81
C ALA A 65 -5.47 -19.69 -1.41
N LEU A 66 -5.80 -18.58 -2.07
CA LEU A 66 -4.82 -17.62 -2.58
C LEU A 66 -4.04 -16.96 -1.43
N CYS A 67 -4.72 -16.54 -0.36
CA CYS A 67 -4.05 -16.02 0.84
C CYS A 67 -3.18 -17.10 1.53
N GLU A 68 -3.68 -18.33 1.63
CA GLU A 68 -2.89 -19.46 2.17
C GLU A 68 -1.62 -19.72 1.35
N ALA A 69 -1.72 -19.68 0.02
CA ALA A 69 -0.59 -19.87 -0.87
C ALA A 69 0.48 -18.77 -0.69
N ILE A 70 0.04 -17.52 -0.53
CA ILE A 70 0.95 -16.39 -0.24
C ILE A 70 1.65 -16.60 1.10
N GLU A 71 0.91 -16.89 2.17
CA GLU A 71 1.50 -17.15 3.49
C GLU A 71 2.51 -18.31 3.45
N ALA A 72 2.15 -19.42 2.79
CA ALA A 72 3.00 -20.60 2.66
C ALA A 72 4.28 -20.35 1.85
N ARG A 73 4.29 -19.34 0.98
CA ARG A 73 5.41 -19.01 0.08
C ARG A 73 6.05 -17.66 0.37
N LYS A 74 5.66 -16.97 1.44
CA LYS A 74 6.11 -15.61 1.76
C LYS A 74 7.62 -15.43 1.76
N GLU A 75 8.38 -16.45 2.16
CA GLU A 75 9.85 -16.42 2.20
C GLU A 75 10.50 -16.42 0.79
N LEU A 76 9.75 -16.80 -0.24
CA LEU A 76 10.17 -16.78 -1.64
C LEU A 76 9.69 -15.52 -2.37
N MET A 77 8.87 -14.70 -1.73
CA MET A 77 8.27 -13.51 -2.32
C MET A 77 9.05 -12.26 -1.89
N PRO A 78 9.79 -11.60 -2.79
CA PRO A 78 10.45 -10.35 -2.47
C PRO A 78 9.41 -9.22 -2.29
N THR A 79 9.72 -8.26 -1.43
CA THR A 79 8.96 -7.01 -1.27
C THR A 79 9.81 -5.83 -1.75
N ASP A 80 9.15 -4.74 -2.17
CA ASP A 80 9.81 -3.52 -2.66
C ASP A 80 10.45 -2.69 -1.54
N ASN A 81 9.97 -2.84 -0.31
CA ASN A 81 10.58 -2.25 0.89
C ASN A 81 11.75 -3.09 1.46
N TYR A 82 12.12 -4.19 0.79
CA TYR A 82 13.23 -5.09 1.16
C TYR A 82 13.13 -5.74 2.54
N ARG A 83 11.92 -5.83 3.12
CA ARG A 83 11.64 -6.58 4.35
C ARG A 83 10.97 -7.92 4.03
N PRO A 84 11.07 -8.95 4.90
CA PRO A 84 10.26 -10.16 4.73
C PRO A 84 8.78 -9.83 4.61
N LEU A 85 8.06 -10.55 3.74
CA LEU A 85 6.62 -10.36 3.59
C LEU A 85 5.91 -10.69 4.91
N ASP A 86 5.15 -9.72 5.42
CA ASP A 86 4.28 -9.88 6.56
C ASP A 86 2.81 -9.97 6.10
N PRO A 87 2.12 -11.11 6.27
CA PRO A 87 0.71 -11.24 5.90
C PRO A 87 -0.21 -10.24 6.60
N ALA A 88 0.13 -9.78 7.81
CA ALA A 88 -0.66 -8.75 8.50
C ALA A 88 -0.60 -7.40 7.77
N GLN A 89 0.54 -7.10 7.16
CA GLN A 89 0.71 -5.89 6.36
C GLN A 89 -0.25 -5.87 5.16
N LEU A 90 -0.53 -7.03 4.54
CA LEU A 90 -1.38 -7.14 3.35
C LEU A 90 -2.86 -6.77 3.60
N CYS A 91 -3.31 -6.75 4.85
CA CYS A 91 -4.67 -6.36 5.23
C CYS A 91 -4.73 -5.12 6.14
N ALA A 92 -3.60 -4.42 6.35
CA ALA A 92 -3.50 -3.33 7.32
C ALA A 92 -4.20 -2.03 6.87
N ASN A 93 -4.35 -1.83 5.56
CA ASN A 93 -4.85 -0.58 4.96
C ASN A 93 -4.11 0.67 5.49
N ASP A 94 -2.78 0.65 5.40
CA ASP A 94 -1.90 1.73 5.81
C ASP A 94 -1.08 2.28 4.61
N GLU A 95 0.05 2.96 4.85
CA GLU A 95 0.89 3.50 3.77
C GLU A 95 1.54 2.41 2.90
N GLU A 96 1.81 1.23 3.46
CA GLU A 96 2.53 0.14 2.77
C GLU A 96 1.58 -0.81 2.04
N ALA A 97 0.31 -0.89 2.47
CA ALA A 97 -0.74 -1.66 1.79
C ALA A 97 -2.10 -0.93 1.73
N PRO A 98 -2.16 0.28 1.16
CA PRO A 98 -3.38 1.06 1.07
C PRO A 98 -4.39 0.44 0.10
N SER A 99 -5.65 0.31 0.52
CA SER A 99 -6.74 -0.25 -0.28
C SER A 99 -7.97 0.65 -0.30
N ASP A 100 -8.49 0.92 -1.50
CA ASP A 100 -9.73 1.71 -1.71
C ASP A 100 -10.95 0.81 -2.00
N VAL A 101 -10.74 -0.51 -2.00
CA VAL A 101 -11.77 -1.52 -2.23
C VAL A 101 -11.84 -2.47 -1.02
N PRO A 102 -13.01 -3.03 -0.72
CA PRO A 102 -13.15 -3.97 0.39
C PRO A 102 -12.34 -5.25 0.12
N LEU A 103 -11.91 -5.90 1.21
CA LEU A 103 -11.34 -7.25 1.12
C LEU A 103 -12.40 -8.23 0.58
N HIS A 104 -11.96 -9.19 -0.22
CA HIS A 104 -12.81 -10.31 -0.63
C HIS A 104 -13.24 -11.13 0.61
N PRO A 105 -14.50 -11.60 0.73
CA PRO A 105 -14.96 -12.32 1.93
C PRO A 105 -14.09 -13.53 2.31
N GLY A 106 -13.68 -14.33 1.32
CA GLY A 106 -12.69 -15.40 1.51
C GLY A 106 -11.33 -14.95 2.09
N ALA A 107 -10.78 -13.83 1.61
CA ALA A 107 -9.52 -13.27 2.12
C ALA A 107 -9.70 -12.68 3.53
N GLU A 108 -10.79 -11.96 3.77
CA GLU A 108 -11.13 -11.41 5.07
C GLU A 108 -11.28 -12.51 6.14
N ARG A 109 -11.93 -13.62 5.77
CA ARG A 109 -12.01 -14.82 6.62
C ARG A 109 -10.63 -15.35 6.96
N PHE A 110 -9.75 -15.53 5.96
CA PHE A 110 -8.38 -15.97 6.19
C PHE A 110 -7.63 -15.06 7.18
N TYR A 111 -7.63 -13.75 6.94
CA TYR A 111 -6.89 -12.82 7.78
C TYR A 111 -7.41 -12.79 9.22
N ARG A 112 -8.73 -12.88 9.44
CA ARG A 112 -9.31 -12.99 10.79
C ARG A 112 -8.94 -14.29 11.50
N GLU A 113 -9.07 -15.43 10.83
CA GLU A 113 -8.77 -16.74 11.42
C GLU A 113 -7.29 -16.87 11.80
N ARG A 114 -6.40 -16.27 11.01
CA ARG A 114 -4.94 -16.24 11.28
C ARG A 114 -4.53 -15.15 12.27
N GLY A 115 -5.45 -14.29 12.71
CA GLY A 115 -5.19 -13.21 13.66
C GLY A 115 -4.48 -11.98 13.08
N TYR A 116 -4.44 -11.86 11.76
CA TYR A 116 -3.86 -10.74 11.02
C TYR A 116 -4.79 -9.53 10.96
N LEU A 117 -6.10 -9.77 10.93
CA LEU A 117 -7.14 -8.75 10.94
C LEU A 117 -8.02 -8.92 12.18
N LYS A 118 -8.26 -7.82 12.92
CA LYS A 118 -9.12 -7.79 14.11
C LYS A 118 -10.47 -7.16 13.81
#